data_AF-A0A1M5C234-F1
#
_entry.id   AF-A0A1M5C234-F1
#
_cell.length_a   1.000
_cell.length_b   1.000
_cell.length_c   1.000
_cell.angle_alpha   90.00
_cell.angle_beta   90.00
_cell.angle_gamma   90.00
#
_symmetry.space_group_name_H-M   'P 1'
#
loop_
_entity.id
_entity.type
_entity.pdbx_description
1 polymer ?
#
loop_
_entity_poly.entity_id
_entity_poly.type
_entity_poly.pdbx_seq_one_letter_code
_entity_poly.pdbx_strand_id
1 'polypeptide(L)'
;MRTAARPARPVSRGVPAALVAVVGVLLVLAGTLVGAGRAGAAAGPPLTEPPAALSAALACDGDLAAGPTPVLLVPGTTLTPDVNFSWNYEKVFSAAGRPWCAVTLPGHAMGDIQVAAQYVTAAIRTMHERAGRAVSVVGFSQGGMVPRWTLKYWPDTRTMVDDVVGIDPSNHGTYDAHVVCAVGGCAPAIWQQRTGSAFLTALNTGGETFAGLSYTQMYTALDEVVVPNFDPVASSALHTGSGRISNVLVQSICPGHVAEHLSMGTFDPVAYALVIDALTHAGPADPARVSRSVCLRASMPGVGAATVATRFPGVVATAGQQLLTYPHVAAEPPLAPYAAG
;
A
#
# COMPACT_ATOMS: atom_id res chain seq x y z
N MET A 1 60.91 -25.47 -33.60
CA MET A 1 60.91 -26.58 -34.58
C MET A 1 59.48 -27.14 -34.62
N ARG A 2 58.67 -26.79 -35.64
CA ARG A 2 58.31 -27.62 -36.83
C ARG A 2 57.70 -28.99 -36.39
N THR A 3 56.48 -29.44 -36.74
CA THR A 3 55.61 -29.29 -37.94
C THR A 3 54.27 -30.02 -37.67
N ALA A 4 53.08 -29.43 -37.96
CA ALA A 4 52.11 -29.75 -39.05
C ALA A 4 51.46 -31.17 -39.02
N ALA A 5 50.14 -31.31 -38.78
CA ALA A 5 48.99 -31.46 -39.75
C ALA A 5 48.94 -32.83 -40.48
N ARG A 6 47.85 -33.54 -40.83
CA ARG A 6 46.37 -33.41 -40.83
C ARG A 6 45.76 -34.85 -41.15
N PRO A 7 44.48 -35.08 -41.54
CA PRO A 7 43.62 -36.21 -41.09
C PRO A 7 43.30 -37.29 -42.13
N ALA A 8 42.56 -38.36 -41.76
CA ALA A 8 41.80 -39.20 -42.70
C ALA A 8 40.63 -40.00 -42.03
N ARG A 9 39.43 -39.88 -42.60
CA ARG A 9 38.39 -40.93 -42.78
C ARG A 9 38.40 -41.27 -44.28
N PRO A 10 37.72 -42.31 -44.84
CA PRO A 10 36.66 -43.20 -44.32
C PRO A 10 36.88 -44.70 -44.68
N VAL A 11 35.93 -45.61 -44.45
CA VAL A 11 35.48 -46.67 -45.39
C VAL A 11 34.23 -47.35 -44.82
N SER A 12 33.26 -47.58 -45.71
CA SER A 12 31.96 -48.22 -45.55
C SER A 12 31.99 -49.72 -45.89
N ARG A 13 30.82 -50.39 -45.71
CA ARG A 13 30.35 -51.73 -46.16
C ARG A 13 30.24 -52.72 -44.99
N GLY A 14 29.18 -53.48 -44.78
CA GLY A 14 27.94 -53.75 -45.52
C GLY A 14 27.01 -54.62 -44.65
N VAL A 15 25.74 -54.70 -45.03
CA VAL A 15 24.64 -55.47 -44.42
C VAL A 15 24.46 -56.78 -45.23
N PRO A 16 24.10 -57.93 -44.63
CA PRO A 16 22.70 -58.45 -44.63
C PRO A 16 22.30 -59.11 -43.29
N ALA A 17 21.15 -58.78 -42.70
CA ALA A 17 19.78 -59.28 -42.96
C ALA A 17 19.45 -60.59 -42.21
N ALA A 18 18.60 -60.47 -41.19
CA ALA A 18 17.66 -61.53 -40.79
C ALA A 18 16.39 -60.88 -40.24
N LEU A 19 15.28 -61.15 -40.93
CA LEU A 19 13.91 -60.75 -40.60
C LEU A 19 13.46 -61.35 -39.26
N VAL A 20 12.84 -60.53 -38.40
CA VAL A 20 11.70 -60.96 -37.58
C VAL A 20 10.68 -59.81 -37.58
N ALA A 21 9.48 -60.10 -38.08
CA ALA A 21 8.35 -59.19 -38.10
C ALA A 21 7.74 -59.07 -36.69
N VAL A 22 7.50 -57.85 -36.22
CA VAL A 22 6.50 -57.55 -35.19
C VAL A 22 5.72 -56.29 -35.58
N VAL A 23 4.41 -56.43 -35.48
CA VAL A 23 3.34 -55.51 -35.84
C VAL A 23 3.23 -54.34 -34.86
N GLY A 24 3.01 -53.13 -35.42
CA GLY A 24 2.10 -52.11 -34.88
C GLY A 24 2.51 -51.29 -33.65
N VAL A 25 2.71 -49.99 -33.83
CA VAL A 25 1.83 -48.89 -33.38
C VAL A 25 2.48 -47.57 -33.81
N LEU A 26 1.84 -46.85 -34.74
CA LEU A 26 2.19 -45.47 -35.10
C LEU A 26 1.56 -44.52 -34.08
N LEU A 27 2.34 -44.04 -33.11
CA LEU A 27 1.99 -42.90 -32.27
C LEU A 27 2.31 -41.61 -33.03
N VAL A 28 1.27 -40.97 -33.57
CA VAL A 28 1.34 -39.60 -34.09
C VAL A 28 1.48 -38.66 -32.90
N LEU A 29 2.69 -38.17 -32.66
CA LEU A 29 2.93 -37.03 -31.75
C LEU A 29 2.51 -35.75 -32.46
N ALA A 30 1.25 -35.36 -32.28
CA ALA A 30 0.80 -34.01 -32.57
C ALA A 30 1.43 -33.05 -31.55
N GLY A 31 2.44 -32.31 -31.97
CA GLY A 31 3.03 -31.23 -31.19
C GLY A 31 2.04 -30.09 -31.04
N THR A 32 1.44 -29.93 -29.86
CA THR A 32 0.75 -28.71 -29.47
C THR A 32 1.79 -27.70 -29.00
N LEU A 33 2.06 -26.70 -29.84
CA LEU A 33 2.68 -25.44 -29.41
C LEU A 33 1.68 -24.74 -28.49
N VAL A 34 1.74 -25.04 -27.19
CA VAL A 34 1.07 -24.23 -26.18
C VAL A 34 1.85 -22.92 -26.10
N GLY A 35 1.29 -21.87 -26.71
CA GLY A 35 1.77 -20.52 -26.48
C GLY A 35 1.76 -20.25 -24.98
N ALA A 36 2.93 -19.90 -24.42
CA ALA A 36 3.02 -19.35 -23.09
C ALA A 36 2.31 -17.99 -23.09
N GLY A 37 0.99 -18.00 -22.95
CA GLY A 37 0.26 -16.82 -22.52
C GLY A 37 0.88 -16.39 -21.20
N ARG A 38 1.31 -15.14 -21.10
CA ARG A 38 1.65 -14.53 -19.80
C ARG A 38 0.46 -14.82 -18.89
N ALA A 39 0.66 -15.70 -17.90
CA ALA A 39 -0.33 -15.88 -16.85
C ALA A 39 -0.47 -14.52 -16.17
N GLY A 40 -1.53 -13.79 -16.49
CA GLY A 40 -1.87 -12.57 -15.77
C GLY A 40 -1.97 -12.92 -14.29
N ALA A 41 -1.46 -12.05 -13.42
CA ALA A 41 -1.62 -12.24 -11.98
C ALA A 41 -3.12 -12.45 -11.68
N ALA A 42 -3.42 -13.41 -10.80
CA ALA A 42 -4.80 -13.70 -10.43
C ALA A 42 -5.47 -12.41 -9.91
N ALA A 43 -6.69 -12.12 -10.36
CA ALA A 43 -7.40 -10.89 -10.00
C ALA A 43 -7.90 -10.84 -8.55
N GLY A 44 -7.53 -11.80 -7.69
CA GLY A 44 -8.04 -11.93 -6.33
C GLY A 44 -9.49 -12.40 -6.24
N PRO A 45 -10.09 -12.38 -5.02
CA PRO A 45 -11.49 -12.68 -4.82
C PRO A 45 -12.39 -11.61 -5.47
N PRO A 46 -13.63 -11.92 -5.85
CA PRO A 46 -14.56 -10.91 -6.35
C PRO A 46 -14.82 -9.84 -5.27
N LEU A 47 -14.94 -8.58 -5.69
CA LEU A 47 -15.42 -7.52 -4.82
C LEU A 47 -16.91 -7.77 -4.54
N THR A 48 -17.30 -7.74 -3.28
CA THR A 48 -18.68 -7.95 -2.81
C THR A 48 -19.44 -6.64 -2.65
N GLU A 49 -18.74 -5.52 -2.53
CA GLU A 49 -19.34 -4.20 -2.45
C GLU A 49 -20.00 -3.79 -3.78
N PRO A 50 -21.14 -3.08 -3.76
CA PRO A 50 -21.83 -2.67 -4.98
C PRO A 50 -20.93 -1.81 -5.88
N PRO A 51 -20.84 -2.08 -7.19
CA PRO A 51 -20.02 -1.28 -8.11
C PRO A 51 -20.34 0.22 -8.08
N ALA A 52 -21.61 0.58 -7.88
CA ALA A 52 -22.02 1.98 -7.74
C ALA A 52 -21.45 2.65 -6.48
N ALA A 53 -21.37 1.93 -5.35
CA ALA A 53 -20.79 2.44 -4.12
C ALA A 53 -19.27 2.62 -4.25
N LEU A 54 -18.59 1.64 -4.85
CA LEU A 54 -17.15 1.70 -5.12
C LEU A 54 -16.80 2.89 -6.04
N SER A 55 -17.59 3.10 -7.10
CA SER A 55 -17.40 4.23 -8.03
C SER A 55 -17.67 5.58 -7.36
N ALA A 56 -18.74 5.69 -6.58
CA ALA A 56 -19.12 6.93 -5.89
C ALA A 56 -18.13 7.34 -4.78
N ALA A 57 -17.35 6.41 -4.25
CA ALA A 57 -16.37 6.67 -3.21
C ALA A 57 -15.09 7.37 -3.71
N LEU A 58 -14.83 7.38 -5.02
CA LEU A 58 -13.60 7.91 -5.60
C LEU A 58 -13.82 9.31 -6.20
N ALA A 59 -13.20 10.32 -5.61
CA ALA A 59 -13.11 11.67 -6.17
C ALA A 59 -11.71 11.89 -6.75
N CYS A 60 -11.61 12.56 -7.91
CA CYS A 60 -10.33 12.82 -8.58
C CYS A 60 -10.20 14.27 -9.02
N ASP A 61 -8.97 14.76 -9.07
CA ASP A 61 -8.58 16.07 -9.60
C ASP A 61 -7.40 15.93 -10.58
N GLY A 62 -7.44 16.72 -11.66
CA GLY A 62 -6.44 16.68 -12.73
C GLY A 62 -6.60 15.53 -13.74
N ASP A 63 -5.76 15.56 -14.78
CA ASP A 63 -5.70 14.51 -15.80
C ASP A 63 -4.74 13.39 -15.37
N LEU A 64 -5.28 12.24 -14.96
CA LEU A 64 -4.50 11.10 -14.48
C LEU A 64 -3.53 10.53 -15.55
N ALA A 65 -3.83 10.72 -16.83
CA ALA A 65 -3.02 10.24 -17.94
C ALA A 65 -1.81 11.15 -18.24
N ALA A 66 -1.77 12.36 -17.69
CA ALA A 66 -0.72 13.34 -17.92
C ALA A 66 0.06 13.69 -16.65
N GLY A 67 1.21 14.36 -16.82
CA GLY A 67 1.98 14.91 -15.72
C GLY A 67 2.65 13.86 -14.80
N PRO A 68 2.95 14.23 -13.54
CA PRO A 68 3.54 13.34 -12.55
C PRO A 68 2.66 12.11 -12.26
N THR A 69 3.21 11.05 -11.67
CA THR A 69 2.45 9.86 -11.23
C THR A 69 1.23 10.26 -10.40
N PRO A 70 0.01 9.82 -10.78
CA PRO A 70 -1.19 10.15 -10.04
C PRO A 70 -1.18 9.48 -8.68
N VAL A 71 -1.71 10.16 -7.66
CA VAL A 71 -1.67 9.70 -6.27
C VAL A 71 -3.06 9.35 -5.77
N LEU A 72 -3.22 8.14 -5.23
CA LEU A 72 -4.40 7.77 -4.44
C LEU A 72 -4.17 8.15 -2.97
N LEU A 73 -5.03 9.01 -2.43
CA LEU A 73 -5.06 9.39 -1.02
C LEU A 73 -6.05 8.50 -0.26
N VAL A 74 -5.57 7.85 0.83
CA VAL A 74 -6.37 6.93 1.65
C VAL A 74 -6.42 7.44 3.10
N PRO A 75 -7.62 7.77 3.64
CA PRO A 75 -7.73 8.43 4.95
C PRO A 75 -7.52 7.46 6.11
N GLY A 76 -7.20 8.02 7.28
CA GLY A 76 -7.12 7.30 8.54
C GLY A 76 -8.48 6.92 9.14
N THR A 77 -8.47 6.08 10.17
CA THR A 77 -9.65 5.77 10.99
C THR A 77 -10.28 7.04 11.52
N THR A 78 -11.61 7.08 11.61
CA THR A 78 -12.46 8.24 11.98
C THR A 78 -12.58 9.35 10.94
N LEU A 79 -11.87 9.28 9.82
CA LEU A 79 -11.76 10.37 8.87
C LEU A 79 -12.37 10.04 7.50
N THR A 80 -12.86 11.07 6.82
CA THR A 80 -13.08 11.06 5.37
C THR A 80 -11.90 11.74 4.68
N PRO A 81 -11.73 11.58 3.35
CA PRO A 81 -10.71 12.34 2.62
C PRO A 81 -10.84 13.84 2.78
N ASP A 82 -12.07 14.38 2.78
CA ASP A 82 -12.28 15.82 2.95
C ASP A 82 -11.70 16.34 4.27
N VAL A 83 -11.96 15.64 5.38
CA VAL A 83 -11.43 16.04 6.69
C VAL A 83 -9.91 15.86 6.75
N ASN A 84 -9.40 14.76 6.20
CA ASN A 84 -7.99 14.40 6.30
C ASN A 84 -7.10 15.24 5.35
N PHE A 85 -7.54 15.49 4.11
CA PHE A 85 -6.64 15.88 3.02
C PHE A 85 -7.01 17.15 2.23
N SER A 86 -8.29 17.58 2.23
CA SER A 86 -8.76 18.65 1.31
C SER A 86 -8.01 19.98 1.45
N TRP A 87 -7.57 20.30 2.66
CA TRP A 87 -6.91 21.56 3.00
C TRP A 87 -5.38 21.46 3.01
N ASN A 88 -4.82 20.26 2.78
CA ASN A 88 -3.39 19.97 2.78
C ASN A 88 -2.94 19.26 1.49
N TYR A 89 -2.79 17.94 1.44
CA TYR A 89 -2.29 17.14 0.32
C TYR A 89 -3.07 17.36 -0.98
N GLU A 90 -4.41 17.36 -0.95
CA GLU A 90 -5.24 17.64 -2.13
C GLU A 90 -4.92 19.03 -2.68
N LYS A 91 -4.97 20.04 -1.81
CA LYS A 91 -4.66 21.44 -2.15
C LYS A 91 -3.27 21.60 -2.77
N VAL A 92 -2.23 21.01 -2.18
CA VAL A 92 -0.85 21.17 -2.66
C VAL A 92 -0.59 20.37 -3.93
N PHE A 93 -1.22 19.20 -4.10
CA PHE A 93 -1.10 18.43 -5.33
C PHE A 93 -1.78 19.15 -6.49
N SER A 94 -3.00 19.66 -6.30
CA SER A 94 -3.69 20.47 -7.32
C SER A 94 -2.88 21.72 -7.67
N ALA A 95 -2.36 22.44 -6.68
CA ALA A 95 -1.53 23.63 -6.91
C ALA A 95 -0.21 23.31 -7.65
N ALA A 96 0.33 22.10 -7.47
CA ALA A 96 1.53 21.62 -8.15
C ALA A 96 1.24 20.94 -9.49
N GLY A 97 -0.04 20.82 -9.90
CA GLY A 97 -0.43 20.11 -11.12
C GLY A 97 -0.17 18.59 -11.06
N ARG A 98 -0.08 18.00 -9.85
CA ARG A 98 -0.01 16.55 -9.66
C ARG A 98 -1.44 16.00 -9.61
N PRO A 99 -1.84 15.12 -10.55
CA PRO A 99 -3.17 14.51 -10.51
C PRO A 99 -3.31 13.63 -9.26
N TRP A 100 -4.49 13.61 -8.66
CA TRP A 100 -4.76 12.77 -7.50
C TRP A 100 -6.21 12.30 -7.50
N CYS A 101 -6.44 11.20 -6.80
CA CYS A 101 -7.77 10.82 -6.35
C CYS A 101 -7.75 10.54 -4.86
N ALA A 102 -8.89 10.68 -4.20
CA ALA A 102 -9.05 10.31 -2.82
C ALA A 102 -10.24 9.38 -2.66
N VAL A 103 -10.06 8.32 -1.86
CA VAL A 103 -11.09 7.28 -1.67
C VAL A 103 -11.77 7.43 -0.33
N THR A 104 -13.09 7.59 -0.36
CA THR A 104 -13.92 7.64 0.84
C THR A 104 -14.20 6.23 1.33
N LEU A 105 -13.64 5.85 2.47
CA LEU A 105 -13.89 4.56 3.09
C LEU A 105 -15.23 4.58 3.86
N PRO A 106 -16.03 3.50 3.83
CA PRO A 106 -17.33 3.47 4.51
C PRO A 106 -17.23 3.79 6.00
N GLY A 107 -18.22 4.52 6.51
CA GLY A 107 -18.34 4.80 7.93
C GLY A 107 -17.13 5.54 8.53
N HIS A 108 -16.55 6.50 7.81
CA HIS A 108 -15.35 7.23 8.26
C HIS A 108 -14.18 6.27 8.57
N ALA A 109 -14.06 5.22 7.76
CA ALA A 109 -13.06 4.17 7.93
C ALA A 109 -13.12 3.43 9.29
N MET A 110 -14.29 3.38 9.94
CA MET A 110 -14.52 2.68 11.22
C MET A 110 -15.08 1.26 11.06
N GLY A 111 -15.55 0.92 9.85
CA GLY A 111 -16.09 -0.42 9.52
C GLY A 111 -15.01 -1.50 9.37
N ASP A 112 -15.40 -2.67 8.87
CA ASP A 112 -14.45 -3.76 8.60
C ASP A 112 -13.40 -3.33 7.55
N ILE A 113 -12.12 -3.40 7.91
CA ILE A 113 -10.99 -3.01 7.06
C ILE A 113 -10.91 -3.89 5.81
N GLN A 114 -11.40 -5.13 5.86
CA GLN A 114 -11.48 -6.02 4.70
C GLN A 114 -12.47 -5.50 3.66
N VAL A 115 -13.53 -4.81 4.10
CA VAL A 115 -14.46 -4.09 3.23
C VAL A 115 -13.80 -2.81 2.71
N ALA A 116 -13.15 -2.03 3.58
CA ALA A 116 -12.41 -0.83 3.17
C ALA A 116 -11.37 -1.13 2.07
N ALA A 117 -10.68 -2.27 2.16
CA ALA A 117 -9.73 -2.71 1.13
C ALA A 117 -10.37 -2.94 -0.23
N GLN A 118 -11.66 -3.28 -0.32
CA GLN A 118 -12.35 -3.40 -1.61
C GLN A 118 -12.50 -2.03 -2.30
N TYR A 119 -12.73 -0.97 -1.53
CA TYR A 119 -12.76 0.41 -2.04
C TYR A 119 -11.38 0.83 -2.54
N VAL A 120 -10.31 0.50 -1.81
CA VAL A 120 -8.93 0.78 -2.24
C VAL A 120 -8.57 -0.04 -3.50
N THR A 121 -8.95 -1.31 -3.57
CA THR A 121 -8.76 -2.16 -4.75
C THR A 121 -9.47 -1.59 -5.99
N ALA A 122 -10.73 -1.19 -5.85
CA ALA A 122 -11.49 -0.58 -6.93
C ALA A 122 -10.86 0.75 -7.38
N ALA A 123 -10.46 1.59 -6.43
CA ALA A 123 -9.80 2.87 -6.70
C ALA A 123 -8.50 2.69 -7.49
N ILE A 124 -7.61 1.78 -7.07
CA ILE A 124 -6.36 1.48 -7.79
C ILE A 124 -6.64 1.03 -9.21
N ARG A 125 -7.58 0.09 -9.40
CA ARG A 125 -7.96 -0.41 -10.74
C ARG A 125 -8.49 0.70 -11.64
N THR A 126 -9.42 1.51 -11.14
CA THR A 126 -10.01 2.64 -11.88
C THR A 126 -8.97 3.70 -12.22
N MET A 127 -8.09 4.06 -11.27
CA MET A 127 -7.04 5.03 -11.54
C MET A 127 -6.02 4.52 -12.54
N HIS A 128 -5.58 3.26 -12.42
CA HIS A 128 -4.65 2.64 -13.36
C HIS A 128 -5.25 2.58 -14.77
N GLU A 129 -6.53 2.22 -14.90
CA GLU A 129 -7.24 2.23 -16.19
C GLU A 129 -7.27 3.64 -16.82
N ARG A 130 -7.65 4.65 -16.04
CA ARG A 130 -7.73 6.05 -16.51
C ARG A 130 -6.35 6.65 -16.81
N ALA A 131 -5.32 6.28 -16.04
CA ALA A 131 -3.97 6.80 -16.19
C ALA A 131 -3.19 6.10 -17.31
N GLY A 132 -3.52 4.85 -17.63
CA GLY A 132 -2.75 4.01 -18.55
C GLY A 132 -1.35 3.62 -18.04
N ARG A 133 -1.10 3.79 -16.74
CA ARG A 133 0.19 3.57 -16.06
C ARG A 133 -0.02 3.31 -14.57
N ALA A 134 1.03 2.85 -13.89
CA ALA A 134 1.02 2.66 -12.45
C ALA A 134 0.74 3.98 -11.70
N VAL A 135 0.10 3.85 -10.54
CA VAL A 135 -0.22 4.96 -9.63
C VAL A 135 0.58 4.83 -8.33
N SER A 136 0.69 5.90 -7.57
CA SER A 136 1.23 5.83 -6.20
C SER A 136 0.10 5.93 -5.19
N VAL A 137 0.26 5.31 -4.02
CA VAL A 137 -0.72 5.38 -2.92
C VAL A 137 -0.07 6.07 -1.74
N VAL A 138 -0.72 7.10 -1.20
CA VAL A 138 -0.34 7.78 0.04
C VAL A 138 -1.48 7.58 1.03
N GLY A 139 -1.17 6.98 2.17
CA GLY A 139 -2.16 6.65 3.19
C GLY A 139 -1.72 7.11 4.57
N PHE A 140 -2.68 7.59 5.36
CA PHE A 140 -2.45 7.97 6.76
C PHE A 140 -3.06 6.94 7.71
N SER A 141 -2.36 6.59 8.80
CA SER A 141 -2.87 5.72 9.85
C SER A 141 -3.33 4.37 9.27
N GLN A 142 -4.55 3.93 9.57
CA GLN A 142 -5.19 2.79 8.90
C GLN A 142 -5.08 2.83 7.37
N GLY A 143 -5.24 4.01 6.75
CA GLY A 143 -5.14 4.20 5.31
C GLY A 143 -3.74 3.93 4.74
N GLY A 144 -2.68 4.03 5.56
CA GLY A 144 -1.33 3.60 5.17
C GLY A 144 -1.13 2.09 5.24
N MET A 145 -1.96 1.38 6.00
CA MET A 145 -1.94 -0.08 6.13
C MET A 145 -2.88 -0.77 5.13
N VAL A 146 -4.10 -0.26 4.91
CA VAL A 146 -5.13 -0.89 4.05
C VAL A 146 -4.60 -1.29 2.65
N PRO A 147 -3.77 -0.48 1.96
CA PRO A 147 -3.23 -0.86 0.66
C PRO A 147 -2.45 -2.18 0.67
N ARG A 148 -1.83 -2.57 1.79
CA ARG A 148 -1.15 -3.86 1.91
C ARG A 148 -2.14 -5.03 1.87
N TRP A 149 -3.32 -4.88 2.47
CA TRP A 149 -4.39 -5.89 2.36
C TRP A 149 -4.86 -6.04 0.90
N THR A 150 -5.04 -4.92 0.20
CA THR A 150 -5.35 -4.90 -1.24
C THR A 150 -4.29 -5.66 -2.05
N LEU A 151 -3.01 -5.29 -1.91
CA LEU A 151 -1.91 -5.90 -2.66
C LEU A 151 -1.74 -7.40 -2.34
N LYS A 152 -2.07 -7.81 -1.12
CA LYS A 152 -2.00 -9.21 -0.71
C LYS A 152 -3.07 -10.05 -1.38
N TYR A 153 -4.34 -9.66 -1.27
CA TYR A 153 -5.47 -10.50 -1.67
C TYR A 153 -5.95 -10.24 -3.10
N TRP A 154 -5.61 -9.10 -3.71
CA TRP A 154 -5.83 -8.80 -5.13
C TRP A 154 -4.50 -8.60 -5.87
N PRO A 155 -3.77 -9.69 -6.18
CA PRO A 155 -2.39 -9.59 -6.67
C PRO A 155 -2.23 -8.92 -8.04
N ASP A 156 -3.29 -8.79 -8.83
CA ASP A 156 -3.30 -7.99 -10.06
C ASP A 156 -2.97 -6.50 -9.79
N THR A 157 -3.33 -5.98 -8.62
CA THR A 157 -3.05 -4.59 -8.25
C THR A 157 -1.56 -4.31 -8.07
N ARG A 158 -0.72 -5.33 -7.88
CA ARG A 158 0.74 -5.15 -7.66
C ARG A 158 1.46 -4.53 -8.85
N THR A 159 0.98 -4.78 -10.07
CA THR A 159 1.55 -4.15 -11.28
C THR A 159 0.93 -2.79 -11.58
N MET A 160 -0.08 -2.38 -10.80
CA MET A 160 -0.80 -1.12 -10.96
C MET A 160 -0.29 -0.03 -9.99
N VAL A 161 0.58 -0.38 -9.05
CA VAL A 161 1.08 0.51 -8.00
C VAL A 161 2.61 0.59 -8.06
N ASP A 162 3.17 1.80 -8.02
CA ASP A 162 4.61 2.06 -7.97
C ASP A 162 5.11 2.22 -6.52
N ASP A 163 4.47 3.12 -5.78
CA ASP A 163 4.78 3.40 -4.37
C ASP A 163 3.57 3.17 -3.44
N VAL A 164 3.87 2.63 -2.26
CA VAL A 164 2.99 2.66 -1.09
C VAL A 164 3.67 3.49 -0.01
N VAL A 165 3.14 4.68 0.23
CA VAL A 165 3.66 5.66 1.19
C VAL A 165 2.71 5.74 2.38
N GLY A 166 3.15 5.23 3.53
CA GLY A 166 2.40 5.27 4.79
C GLY A 166 2.91 6.38 5.70
N ILE A 167 1.98 7.18 6.23
CA ILE A 167 2.21 8.18 7.28
C ILE A 167 1.59 7.65 8.58
N ASP A 168 2.41 7.41 9.60
CA ASP A 168 2.04 6.69 10.84
C ASP A 168 1.14 5.46 10.62
N PRO A 169 1.44 4.56 9.66
CA PRO A 169 0.60 3.42 9.36
C PRO A 169 0.51 2.46 10.54
N SER A 170 -0.67 1.87 10.79
CA SER A 170 -0.87 0.88 11.85
C SER A 170 -0.46 -0.54 11.42
N ASN A 171 0.69 -0.71 10.76
CA ASN A 171 1.09 -1.96 10.07
C ASN A 171 1.17 -3.19 10.99
N HIS A 172 1.47 -2.97 12.28
CA HIS A 172 1.46 -3.99 13.33
C HIS A 172 0.46 -3.67 14.45
N GLY A 173 -0.49 -2.76 14.16
CA GLY A 173 -1.55 -2.36 15.06
C GLY A 173 -1.13 -1.36 16.13
N THR A 174 -1.87 -1.34 17.22
CA THR A 174 -1.57 -0.50 18.38
C THR A 174 -1.98 -1.18 19.67
N TYR A 175 -1.19 -0.96 20.73
CA TYR A 175 -1.57 -1.39 22.06
C TYR A 175 -2.75 -0.60 22.63
N ASP A 176 -2.94 0.66 22.23
CA ASP A 176 -4.02 1.51 22.75
C ASP A 176 -5.41 0.96 22.41
N ALA A 177 -5.53 0.26 21.28
CA ALA A 177 -6.78 -0.41 20.91
C ALA A 177 -7.20 -1.48 21.92
N HIS A 178 -6.28 -2.07 22.70
CA HIS A 178 -6.69 -2.96 23.81
C HIS A 178 -7.48 -2.20 24.88
N VAL A 179 -7.06 -0.97 25.20
CA VAL A 179 -7.72 -0.12 26.20
C VAL A 179 -9.05 0.39 25.66
N VAL A 180 -9.06 0.91 24.42
CA VAL A 180 -10.26 1.44 23.78
C VAL A 180 -11.37 0.39 23.70
N CYS A 181 -11.03 -0.85 23.38
CA CYS A 181 -12.01 -1.93 23.21
C CYS A 181 -12.34 -2.68 24.51
N ALA A 182 -11.70 -2.37 25.63
CA ALA A 182 -11.85 -3.11 26.88
C ALA A 182 -13.25 -2.99 27.51
N VAL A 183 -13.93 -1.85 27.33
CA VAL A 183 -15.20 -1.55 27.99
C VAL A 183 -16.30 -1.38 26.96
N GLY A 184 -17.19 -2.39 26.85
CA GLY A 184 -18.35 -2.32 25.98
C GLY A 184 -18.06 -2.52 24.48
N GLY A 185 -16.85 -2.98 24.13
CA GLY A 185 -16.40 -3.14 22.75
C GLY A 185 -16.00 -1.82 22.09
N CYS A 186 -15.73 -1.87 20.79
CA CYS A 186 -15.31 -0.73 19.98
C CYS A 186 -15.72 -0.94 18.51
N ALA A 187 -15.38 -0.01 17.63
CA ALA A 187 -15.64 -0.16 16.20
C ALA A 187 -14.87 -1.34 15.58
N PRO A 188 -15.40 -2.00 14.53
CA PRO A 188 -14.72 -3.10 13.82
C PRO A 188 -13.26 -2.81 13.44
N ALA A 189 -13.00 -1.64 12.87
CA ALA A 189 -11.66 -1.20 12.49
C ALA A 189 -10.67 -1.12 13.66
N ILE A 190 -11.14 -0.72 14.84
CA ILE A 190 -10.31 -0.58 16.04
C ILE A 190 -9.93 -1.96 16.56
N TRP A 191 -10.87 -2.92 16.56
CA TRP A 191 -10.55 -4.31 16.87
C TRP A 191 -9.50 -4.89 15.92
N GLN A 192 -9.62 -4.62 14.62
CA GLN A 192 -8.68 -5.13 13.62
C GLN A 192 -7.31 -4.45 13.70
N GLN A 193 -7.23 -3.21 14.18
CA GLN A 193 -5.96 -2.51 14.44
C GLN A 193 -5.35 -2.82 15.80
N ARG A 194 -6.01 -3.61 16.65
CA ARG A 194 -5.43 -4.07 17.92
C ARG A 194 -4.24 -4.99 17.66
N THR A 195 -3.11 -4.74 18.30
CA THR A 195 -1.94 -5.63 18.19
C THR A 195 -2.32 -7.08 18.48
N GLY A 196 -1.92 -8.00 17.60
CA GLY A 196 -2.28 -9.42 17.69
C GLY A 196 -3.70 -9.78 17.25
N SER A 197 -4.43 -8.87 16.59
CA SER A 197 -5.70 -9.17 15.93
C SER A 197 -5.57 -10.28 14.88
N ALA A 198 -6.67 -10.98 14.59
CA ALA A 198 -6.71 -11.97 13.53
C ALA A 198 -6.42 -11.33 12.17
N PHE A 199 -6.94 -10.12 11.95
CA PHE A 199 -6.67 -9.29 10.78
C PHE A 199 -5.18 -9.01 10.58
N LEU A 200 -4.47 -8.49 11.59
CA LEU A 200 -3.04 -8.18 11.45
C LEU A 200 -2.18 -9.43 11.32
N THR A 201 -2.58 -10.51 12.01
CA THR A 201 -1.94 -11.82 11.85
C THR A 201 -2.05 -12.29 10.40
N ALA A 202 -3.26 -12.23 9.83
CA ALA A 202 -3.50 -12.57 8.45
C ALA A 202 -2.74 -11.64 7.50
N LEU A 203 -2.74 -10.32 7.72
CA LEU A 203 -2.05 -9.33 6.89
C LEU A 203 -0.53 -9.61 6.82
N ASN A 204 0.12 -9.80 7.98
CA ASN A 204 1.57 -9.87 8.10
C ASN A 204 2.16 -11.27 7.82
N THR A 205 1.31 -12.32 7.73
CA THR A 205 1.77 -13.68 7.38
C THR A 205 2.29 -13.75 5.94
N GLY A 206 3.42 -14.42 5.68
CA GLY A 206 3.91 -14.64 4.32
C GLY A 206 4.62 -13.44 3.67
N GLY A 207 5.01 -12.45 4.48
CA GLY A 207 5.78 -11.28 4.06
C GLY A 207 4.92 -10.03 3.94
N GLU A 208 5.52 -8.90 4.30
CA GLU A 208 4.79 -7.63 4.41
C GLU A 208 4.74 -6.82 3.11
N THR A 209 5.67 -7.10 2.20
CA THR A 209 5.89 -6.34 0.97
C THR A 209 6.08 -7.24 -0.25
N PHE A 210 5.77 -6.70 -1.43
CA PHE A 210 5.82 -7.43 -2.71
C PHE A 210 6.85 -6.83 -3.67
N ALA A 211 7.54 -7.71 -4.40
CA ALA A 211 8.52 -7.33 -5.42
C ALA A 211 7.95 -6.38 -6.47
N GLY A 212 8.79 -5.45 -6.94
CA GLY A 212 8.44 -4.44 -7.94
C GLY A 212 7.98 -3.11 -7.32
N LEU A 213 7.45 -3.12 -6.10
CA LEU A 213 6.94 -1.93 -5.42
C LEU A 213 7.96 -1.32 -4.45
N SER A 214 7.81 -0.01 -4.23
CA SER A 214 8.48 0.76 -3.19
C SER A 214 7.56 0.99 -2.00
N TYR A 215 8.07 0.84 -0.79
CA TYR A 215 7.34 1.08 0.46
C TYR A 215 8.10 2.12 1.28
N THR A 216 7.45 3.24 1.54
CA THR A 216 7.98 4.29 2.43
C THR A 216 7.07 4.38 3.64
N GLN A 217 7.56 4.03 4.82
CA GLN A 217 6.81 4.20 6.06
C GLN A 217 7.50 5.28 6.89
N MET A 218 6.85 6.41 7.05
CA MET A 218 7.33 7.48 7.93
C MET A 218 6.49 7.52 9.19
N TYR A 219 7.14 7.74 10.31
CA TYR A 219 6.45 7.73 11.59
C TYR A 219 7.11 8.59 12.66
N THR A 220 6.36 8.95 13.69
CA THR A 220 6.83 9.75 14.82
C THR A 220 6.91 8.93 16.10
N ALA A 221 8.01 9.07 16.86
CA ALA A 221 8.13 8.43 18.17
C ALA A 221 7.17 9.00 19.23
N LEU A 222 6.51 10.12 18.93
CA LEU A 222 5.55 10.78 19.80
C LEU A 222 4.10 10.46 19.43
N ASP A 223 3.90 9.47 18.57
CA ASP A 223 2.57 8.99 18.19
C ASP A 223 1.86 8.45 19.44
N GLU A 224 0.68 8.99 19.71
CA GLU A 224 -0.18 8.68 20.85
C GLU A 224 -1.37 7.78 20.49
N VAL A 225 -1.41 7.28 19.25
CA VAL A 225 -2.49 6.42 18.73
C VAL A 225 -1.94 5.09 18.25
N VAL A 226 -0.90 5.11 17.42
CA VAL A 226 -0.18 3.92 16.95
C VAL A 226 1.00 3.73 17.88
N VAL A 227 0.91 2.82 18.85
CA VAL A 227 1.97 2.61 19.84
C VAL A 227 2.37 1.13 19.98
N PRO A 228 3.68 0.85 20.16
CA PRO A 228 4.82 1.77 20.06
C PRO A 228 5.10 2.19 18.61
N ASN A 229 5.60 3.42 18.40
CA ASN A 229 6.04 3.90 17.08
C ASN A 229 7.49 4.43 17.08
N PHE A 230 8.38 3.70 17.73
CA PHE A 230 9.80 4.02 17.79
C PHE A 230 10.65 2.79 17.52
N ASP A 231 11.84 3.01 16.96
CA ASP A 231 12.76 1.92 16.65
C ASP A 231 13.24 1.18 17.92
N PRO A 232 13.44 -0.14 17.85
CA PRO A 232 13.30 -1.01 16.67
C PRO A 232 11.92 -1.69 16.55
N VAL A 233 10.93 -1.27 17.34
CA VAL A 233 9.63 -1.95 17.47
C VAL A 233 8.47 -1.13 16.90
N ALA A 234 8.78 -0.15 16.05
CA ALA A 234 7.78 0.77 15.51
C ALA A 234 6.70 0.00 14.75
N SER A 235 5.45 0.15 15.18
CA SER A 235 4.33 -0.53 14.53
C SER A 235 4.21 -0.16 13.06
N SER A 236 4.56 1.08 12.70
CA SER A 236 4.55 1.55 11.33
C SER A 236 5.61 0.93 10.42
N ALA A 237 6.73 0.44 10.96
CA ALA A 237 7.80 -0.10 10.13
C ALA A 237 7.40 -1.41 9.46
N LEU A 238 7.94 -1.67 8.27
CA LEU A 238 7.85 -2.95 7.56
C LEU A 238 9.22 -3.63 7.54
N HIS A 239 9.28 -4.95 7.69
CA HIS A 239 10.55 -5.66 7.88
C HIS A 239 10.79 -6.80 6.88
N THR A 240 9.74 -7.31 6.27
CA THR A 240 9.79 -8.55 5.48
C THR A 240 9.17 -8.40 4.10
N GLY A 241 9.40 -9.40 3.26
CA GLY A 241 8.92 -9.44 1.88
C GLY A 241 10.00 -9.06 0.87
N SER A 242 9.58 -8.83 -0.37
CA SER A 242 10.48 -8.64 -1.52
C SER A 242 10.40 -7.24 -2.13
N GLY A 243 9.64 -6.33 -1.52
CA GLY A 243 9.59 -4.92 -1.92
C GLY A 243 10.82 -4.14 -1.46
N ARG A 244 11.02 -2.94 -2.01
CA ARG A 244 12.03 -2.01 -1.52
C ARG A 244 11.45 -1.22 -0.35
N ILE A 245 12.09 -1.25 0.81
CA ILE A 245 11.54 -0.66 2.04
C ILE A 245 12.42 0.51 2.51
N SER A 246 11.78 1.61 2.89
CA SER A 246 12.36 2.69 3.69
C SER A 246 11.45 2.95 4.89
N ASN A 247 11.98 2.74 6.10
CA ASN A 247 11.31 3.07 7.35
C ASN A 247 12.00 4.29 7.95
N VAL A 248 11.25 5.34 8.26
CA VAL A 248 11.80 6.64 8.61
C VAL A 248 11.13 7.18 9.86
N LEU A 249 11.82 7.09 10.99
CA LEU A 249 11.50 7.88 12.16
C LEU A 249 11.76 9.36 11.84
N VAL A 250 10.76 10.24 11.90
CA VAL A 250 10.93 11.66 11.52
C VAL A 250 11.95 12.38 12.40
N GLN A 251 12.11 11.95 13.67
CA GLN A 251 13.14 12.46 14.56
C GLN A 251 14.57 12.10 14.12
N SER A 252 14.77 11.11 13.26
CA SER A 252 16.08 10.85 12.64
C SER A 252 16.50 11.96 11.65
N ILE A 253 15.53 12.65 11.06
CA ILE A 253 15.73 13.83 10.20
C ILE A 253 15.79 15.10 11.06
N CYS A 254 14.92 15.19 12.06
CA CYS A 254 14.80 16.37 12.91
C CYS A 254 14.73 15.95 14.40
N PRO A 255 15.86 15.84 15.12
CA PRO A 255 15.89 15.26 16.47
C PRO A 255 14.98 15.90 17.52
N GLY A 256 14.69 17.20 17.37
CA GLY A 256 13.76 17.93 18.25
C GLY A 256 12.35 18.07 17.70
N HIS A 257 12.00 17.32 16.65
CA HIS A 257 10.72 17.43 15.97
C HIS A 257 9.59 16.88 16.81
N VAL A 258 8.56 17.70 17.01
CA VAL A 258 7.36 17.37 17.77
C VAL A 258 6.20 17.26 16.80
N ALA A 259 5.75 16.04 16.58
CA ALA A 259 4.57 15.74 15.78
C ALA A 259 3.83 14.58 16.44
N GLU A 260 2.54 14.77 16.66
CA GLU A 260 1.58 13.75 17.10
C GLU A 260 0.86 13.14 15.89
N HIS A 261 0.10 12.07 16.11
CA HIS A 261 -0.47 11.23 15.05
C HIS A 261 -1.25 12.02 13.97
N LEU A 262 -2.15 12.92 14.36
CA LEU A 262 -2.97 13.68 13.42
C LEU A 262 -2.16 14.75 12.69
N SER A 263 -1.21 15.43 13.35
CA SER A 263 -0.35 16.42 12.69
C SER A 263 0.48 15.79 11.57
N MET A 264 1.03 14.59 11.81
CA MET A 264 1.76 13.79 10.82
C MET A 264 0.94 13.54 9.57
N GLY A 265 -0.31 13.09 9.74
CA GLY A 265 -1.25 12.81 8.65
C GLY A 265 -1.85 14.03 7.96
N THR A 266 -1.56 15.26 8.40
CA THR A 266 -2.26 16.46 7.90
C THR A 266 -1.33 17.59 7.47
N PHE A 267 -0.47 18.11 8.35
CA PHE A 267 0.31 19.32 8.04
C PHE A 267 1.79 19.21 8.38
N ASP A 268 2.27 18.05 8.83
CA ASP A 268 3.65 17.89 9.23
C ASP A 268 4.64 18.13 8.08
N PRO A 269 5.63 19.03 8.26
CA PRO A 269 6.56 19.38 7.19
C PRO A 269 7.54 18.25 6.85
N VAL A 270 7.92 17.41 7.81
CA VAL A 270 8.89 16.32 7.61
C VAL A 270 8.21 15.16 6.88
N ALA A 271 6.99 14.79 7.30
CA ALA A 271 6.16 13.81 6.61
C ALA A 271 5.88 14.26 5.17
N TYR A 272 5.50 15.51 4.96
CA TYR A 272 5.34 16.04 3.60
C TYR A 272 6.61 15.92 2.76
N ALA A 273 7.77 16.29 3.30
CA ALA A 273 9.02 16.19 2.56
C ALA A 273 9.36 14.74 2.15
N LEU A 274 9.09 13.77 3.02
CA LEU A 274 9.26 12.35 2.73
C LEU A 274 8.24 11.83 1.71
N VAL A 275 6.98 12.27 1.78
CA VAL A 275 5.97 11.96 0.75
C VAL A 275 6.43 12.47 -0.61
N ILE A 276 6.87 13.73 -0.70
CA ILE A 276 7.36 14.28 -1.97
C ILE A 276 8.61 13.56 -2.46
N ASP A 277 9.54 13.22 -1.57
CA ASP A 277 10.75 12.48 -1.94
C ASP A 277 10.41 11.11 -2.54
N ALA A 278 9.52 10.35 -1.92
CA ALA A 278 9.02 9.08 -2.47
C ALA A 278 8.38 9.29 -3.86
N LEU A 279 7.49 10.27 -3.99
CA LEU A 279 6.69 10.48 -5.22
C LEU A 279 7.47 11.11 -6.40
N THR A 280 8.74 11.46 -6.21
CA THR A 280 9.56 12.16 -7.22
C THR A 280 10.88 11.46 -7.54
N HIS A 281 11.17 10.33 -6.89
CA HIS A 281 12.38 9.54 -7.12
C HIS A 281 12.04 8.08 -7.39
N ALA A 282 12.98 7.38 -8.03
CA ALA A 282 12.87 5.94 -8.17
C ALA A 282 13.18 5.27 -6.82
N GLY A 283 12.30 4.35 -6.39
CA GLY A 283 12.44 3.67 -5.11
C GLY A 283 11.72 4.43 -3.97
N PRO A 284 11.74 3.87 -2.75
CA PRO A 284 11.13 4.53 -1.61
C PRO A 284 11.90 5.81 -1.22
N ALA A 285 11.32 6.61 -0.31
CA ALA A 285 11.98 7.83 0.15
C ALA A 285 13.34 7.55 0.77
N ASP A 286 14.27 8.46 0.57
CA ASP A 286 15.59 8.44 1.18
C ASP A 286 15.72 9.64 2.13
N PRO A 287 15.80 9.40 3.45
CA PRO A 287 15.99 10.46 4.43
C PRO A 287 17.22 11.35 4.16
N ALA A 288 18.24 10.85 3.46
CA ALA A 288 19.42 11.63 3.11
C ALA A 288 19.15 12.70 2.04
N ARG A 289 18.10 12.55 1.23
CA ARG A 289 17.67 13.55 0.24
C ARG A 289 16.83 14.68 0.84
N VAL A 290 16.30 14.48 2.05
CA VAL A 290 15.48 15.49 2.73
C VAL A 290 16.39 16.56 3.35
N SER A 291 16.24 17.81 2.88
CA SER A 291 16.96 18.95 3.44
C SER A 291 16.61 19.17 4.92
N ARG A 292 17.63 19.31 5.77
CA ARG A 292 17.47 19.61 7.20
C ARG A 292 16.81 20.98 7.47
N SER A 293 16.69 21.85 6.47
CA SER A 293 15.91 23.09 6.60
C SER A 293 14.42 22.83 6.84
N VAL A 294 13.92 21.62 6.56
CA VAL A 294 12.55 21.21 6.91
C VAL A 294 12.29 21.28 8.41
N CYS A 295 13.32 21.04 9.25
CA CYS A 295 13.22 21.08 10.71
C CYS A 295 12.90 22.48 11.28
N LEU A 296 13.01 23.52 10.45
CA LEU A 296 12.70 24.91 10.82
C LEU A 296 11.28 25.32 10.42
N ARG A 297 10.51 24.42 9.80
CA ARG A 297 9.14 24.67 9.36
C ARG A 297 8.16 24.23 10.45
N ALA A 298 7.11 25.02 10.65
CA ALA A 298 6.01 24.65 11.55
C ALA A 298 4.96 23.77 10.85
N SER A 299 4.90 23.82 9.52
CA SER A 299 3.91 23.12 8.71
C SER A 299 4.41 22.93 7.28
N MET A 300 3.80 22.00 6.57
CA MET A 300 4.08 21.71 5.17
C MET A 300 3.81 22.93 4.26
N PRO A 301 4.51 23.03 3.11
CA PRO A 301 4.25 24.06 2.12
C PRO A 301 2.77 24.15 1.73
N GLY A 302 2.25 25.36 1.52
CA GLY A 302 0.85 25.58 1.14
C GLY A 302 -0.16 25.52 2.30
N VAL A 303 0.27 25.11 3.49
CA VAL A 303 -0.53 25.06 4.72
C VAL A 303 0.04 26.06 5.73
N GLY A 304 -0.55 27.24 5.84
CA GLY A 304 -0.10 28.28 6.78
C GLY A 304 -0.72 28.14 8.18
N ALA A 305 -0.18 28.84 9.16
CA ALA A 305 -0.64 28.80 10.55
C ALA A 305 -2.15 29.09 10.71
N ALA A 306 -2.70 30.04 9.93
CA ALA A 306 -4.14 30.32 9.93
C ALA A 306 -4.99 29.15 9.42
N THR A 307 -4.49 28.41 8.41
CA THR A 307 -5.16 27.21 7.92
C THR A 307 -5.13 26.11 8.99
N VAL A 308 -3.98 25.88 9.62
CA VAL A 308 -3.86 24.90 10.72
C VAL A 308 -4.83 25.26 11.84
N ALA A 309 -4.82 26.52 12.31
CA ALA A 309 -5.67 26.98 13.41
C ALA A 309 -7.18 26.85 13.13
N THR A 310 -7.60 26.90 11.86
CA THR A 310 -9.02 26.82 11.48
C THR A 310 -9.47 25.42 11.07
N ARG A 311 -8.57 24.59 10.54
CA ARG A 311 -8.92 23.26 10.00
C ARG A 311 -8.59 22.13 10.96
N PHE A 312 -7.44 22.19 11.64
CA PHE A 312 -6.99 21.11 12.50
C PHE A 312 -7.93 20.81 13.69
N PRO A 313 -8.53 21.81 14.38
CA PRO A 313 -9.53 21.53 15.41
C PRO A 313 -10.74 20.74 14.88
N GLY A 314 -11.11 20.94 13.61
CA GLY A 314 -12.15 20.17 12.94
C GLY A 314 -11.78 18.70 12.78
N VAL A 315 -10.52 18.40 12.44
CA VAL A 315 -10.01 17.02 12.35
C VAL A 315 -10.12 16.32 13.71
N VAL A 316 -9.63 16.98 14.77
CA VAL A 316 -9.71 16.45 16.15
C VAL A 316 -11.16 16.25 16.59
N ALA A 317 -12.04 17.21 16.31
CA ALA A 317 -13.45 17.13 16.67
C ALA A 317 -14.17 15.99 15.93
N THR A 318 -13.92 15.82 14.63
CA THR A 318 -14.47 14.70 13.86
C THR A 318 -13.97 13.36 14.41
N ALA A 319 -12.66 13.24 14.69
CA ALA A 319 -12.10 12.02 15.25
C ALA A 319 -12.75 11.65 16.59
N GLY A 320 -12.81 12.62 17.52
CA GLY A 320 -13.47 12.45 18.81
C GLY A 320 -14.95 12.10 18.67
N GLN A 321 -15.68 12.76 17.76
CA GLN A 321 -17.09 12.47 17.53
C GLN A 321 -17.29 11.04 17.02
N GLN A 322 -16.49 10.56 16.06
CA GLN A 322 -16.63 9.19 15.56
C GLN A 322 -16.27 8.15 16.62
N LEU A 323 -15.23 8.39 17.42
CA LEU A 323 -14.89 7.52 18.56
C LEU A 323 -16.02 7.44 19.59
N LEU A 324 -16.76 8.53 19.81
CA LEU A 324 -17.86 8.57 20.77
C LEU A 324 -19.18 8.01 20.22
N THR A 325 -19.42 8.09 18.92
CA THR A 325 -20.76 7.89 18.33
C THR A 325 -20.87 6.68 17.39
N TYR A 326 -19.75 6.15 16.88
CA TYR A 326 -19.80 5.01 15.97
C TYR A 326 -20.26 3.74 16.72
N PRO A 327 -21.13 2.89 16.14
CA PRO A 327 -21.60 1.68 16.79
C PRO A 327 -20.47 0.72 17.17
N HIS A 328 -20.51 0.22 18.41
CA HIS A 328 -19.55 -0.76 18.90
C HIS A 328 -19.98 -2.20 18.56
N VAL A 329 -18.99 -3.06 18.34
CA VAL A 329 -19.13 -4.51 18.30
C VAL A 329 -18.34 -5.15 19.43
N ALA A 330 -18.81 -6.29 19.92
CA ALA A 330 -18.22 -6.95 21.08
C ALA A 330 -16.87 -7.62 20.81
N ALA A 331 -16.54 -7.88 19.54
CA ALA A 331 -15.32 -8.57 19.14
C ALA A 331 -14.90 -8.17 17.73
N GLU A 332 -13.66 -8.52 17.37
CA GLU A 332 -13.14 -8.41 16.02
C GLU A 332 -14.03 -9.15 15.01
N PRO A 333 -14.34 -8.54 13.85
CA PRO A 333 -15.01 -9.24 12.76
C PRO A 333 -14.22 -10.48 12.32
N PRO A 334 -14.90 -11.55 11.89
CA PRO A 334 -14.21 -12.71 11.34
C PRO A 334 -13.43 -12.34 10.07
N LEU A 335 -12.32 -13.04 9.85
CA LEU A 335 -11.61 -12.98 8.57
C LEU A 335 -12.54 -13.42 7.43
N ALA A 336 -12.45 -12.71 6.32
CA ALA A 336 -13.09 -13.11 5.08
C ALA A 336 -12.59 -14.51 4.66
N PRO A 337 -13.40 -15.32 3.96
CA PRO A 337 -13.03 -16.69 3.61
C PRO A 337 -11.69 -16.81 2.85
N TYR A 338 -11.33 -15.81 2.06
CA TYR A 338 -10.06 -15.78 1.31
C TYR A 338 -8.82 -15.49 2.19
N ALA A 339 -9.02 -15.05 3.44
CA ALA A 339 -7.96 -14.66 4.37
C ALA A 339 -7.82 -15.64 5.55
N ALA A 340 -8.76 -16.57 5.73
CA ALA A 340 -8.80 -17.50 6.85
C ALA A 340 -7.98 -18.80 6.64
N GLY A 341 -7.19 -18.89 5.56
CA GLY A 341 -6.47 -20.09 5.12
C GLY A 341 -4.99 -20.09 5.46
#